data_AF-A0A5E4K247-F1
#
_entry.id   AF-A0A5E4K247-F1
#
_cell.length_a   1.000
_cell.length_b   1.000
_cell.length_c   1.000
_cell.angle_alpha   90.00
_cell.angle_beta   90.00
_cell.angle_gamma   90.00
#
_symmetry.space_group_name_H-M   'P 1'
#
loop_
_entity.id
_entity.type
_entity.pdbx_description
1 polymer ?
#
loop_
_entity_poly.entity_id
_entity_poly.type
_entity_poly.pdbx_seq_one_letter_code
_entity_poly.pdbx_strand_id
1 'polypeptide(L)'
;MSLQELKHAPTLNTVLMVENVLKSMDESVISIAELKRRLPKQVNHNTLMVVLEYLEESNKIAVSLKGITWIHNTNPFLKKAVARGLEL
;
A
#
# COMPACT_ATOMS: atom_id res chain seq x y z
N MET A 1 2.32 -16.91 -4.43
CA MET A 1 1.38 -16.95 -5.56
C MET A 1 1.84 -17.95 -6.61
N SER A 2 0.94 -18.77 -7.13
CA SER A 2 1.21 -19.65 -8.28
C SER A 2 1.00 -18.88 -9.59
N LEU A 3 1.68 -19.28 -10.67
CA LEU A 3 1.60 -18.60 -11.99
C LEU A 3 0.16 -18.54 -12.57
N GLN A 4 -0.77 -19.38 -12.10
CA GLN A 4 -2.18 -19.38 -12.52
C GLN A 4 -2.99 -18.20 -11.94
N GLU A 5 -2.56 -17.60 -10.83
CA GLU A 5 -3.25 -16.49 -10.15
C GLU A 5 -3.10 -15.14 -10.87
N LEU A 6 -2.17 -15.04 -11.82
CA LEU A 6 -1.89 -13.80 -12.55
C LEU A 6 -3.00 -13.37 -13.53
N LYS A 7 -3.95 -14.26 -13.88
CA LYS A 7 -5.08 -13.87 -14.76
C LYS A 7 -5.96 -12.76 -14.17
N HIS A 8 -5.97 -12.60 -12.84
CA HIS A 8 -6.76 -11.59 -12.13
C HIS A 8 -5.87 -10.55 -11.41
N ALA A 9 -4.58 -10.48 -11.78
CA ALA A 9 -3.65 -9.56 -11.15
C ALA A 9 -3.92 -8.10 -11.54
N PRO A 10 -3.69 -7.15 -10.62
CA PRO A 10 -3.67 -5.74 -10.95
C PRO A 10 -2.59 -5.44 -11.98
N THR A 11 -2.86 -4.48 -12.87
CA THR A 11 -1.80 -3.91 -13.70
C THR A 11 -0.86 -3.06 -12.84
N LEU A 12 0.40 -2.87 -13.28
CA LEU A 12 1.32 -1.95 -12.61
C LEU A 12 0.72 -0.54 -12.46
N ASN A 13 0.00 -0.06 -13.48
CA ASN A 13 -0.69 1.23 -13.42
C ASN A 13 -1.73 1.29 -12.29
N THR A 14 -2.45 0.19 -12.05
CA THR A 14 -3.40 0.07 -10.93
C THR A 14 -2.67 0.12 -9.58
N VAL A 15 -1.57 -0.62 -9.45
CA VAL A 15 -0.75 -0.62 -8.22
C VAL A 15 -0.23 0.78 -7.92
N LEU A 16 0.41 1.42 -8.90
CA LEU A 16 0.97 2.77 -8.74
C LEU A 16 -0.11 3.82 -8.46
N MET A 17 -1.30 3.69 -9.05
CA MET A 17 -2.42 4.59 -8.77
C MET A 17 -2.84 4.51 -7.30
N VAL A 18 -3.03 3.31 -6.77
CA VAL A 18 -3.41 3.11 -5.35
C VAL A 18 -2.28 3.58 -4.43
N GLU A 19 -1.03 3.22 -4.74
CA GLU A 19 0.15 3.63 -3.97
C GLU A 19 0.27 5.16 -3.90
N ASN A 20 0.09 5.86 -5.01
CA ASN A 20 0.21 7.32 -5.04
C ASN A 20 -0.85 7.99 -4.16
N VAL A 21 -2.10 7.51 -4.18
CA VAL A 21 -3.18 8.05 -3.32
C VAL A 21 -2.87 7.82 -1.85
N LEU A 22 -2.38 6.64 -1.47
CA LEU A 22 -2.02 6.32 -0.09
C LEU A 22 -0.78 7.09 0.39
N LYS A 23 0.18 7.34 -0.51
CA LYS A 23 1.40 8.09 -0.21
C LYS A 23 1.15 9.59 -0.05
N SER A 24 0.16 10.13 -0.73
CA SER A 24 -0.15 11.57 -0.75
C SER A 24 -1.22 12.00 0.25
N MET A 25 -1.69 11.09 1.11
CA MET A 25 -2.72 11.41 2.09
C MET A 25 -2.12 12.15 3.29
N ASP A 26 -2.84 13.16 3.78
CA ASP A 26 -2.47 13.87 5.01
C ASP A 26 -2.94 13.10 6.26
N GLU A 27 -3.91 12.21 6.10
CA GLU A 27 -4.48 11.41 7.18
C GLU A 27 -3.55 10.27 7.60
N SER A 28 -3.40 10.10 8.92
CA SER A 28 -2.65 8.96 9.47
C SER A 28 -3.31 7.60 9.20
N VAL A 29 -4.63 7.56 8.98
CA VAL A 29 -5.41 6.34 8.74
C VAL A 29 -6.55 6.62 7.76
N ILE A 30 -6.75 5.74 6.78
CA ILE A 30 -7.85 5.82 5.82
C ILE A 30 -8.63 4.50 5.73
N SER A 31 -9.97 4.57 5.58
CA SER A 31 -10.78 3.38 5.34
C SER A 31 -10.73 2.92 3.88
N ILE A 32 -11.01 1.64 3.62
CA ILE A 32 -11.11 1.12 2.24
C ILE A 32 -12.19 1.87 1.44
N ALA A 33 -13.30 2.25 2.08
CA ALA A 33 -14.38 2.98 1.44
C ALA A 33 -13.95 4.38 1.00
N GLU A 34 -13.20 5.08 1.86
CA GLU A 34 -12.67 6.41 1.56
C GLU A 34 -11.57 6.33 0.49
N LEU A 35 -10.67 5.34 0.58
CA LEU A 35 -9.67 5.08 -0.46
C LEU A 35 -10.34 4.92 -1.83
N LYS A 36 -11.39 4.09 -1.94
CA LYS A 36 -12.14 3.90 -3.18
C LYS A 36 -12.71 5.19 -3.76
N ARG A 37 -13.13 6.14 -2.92
CA ARG A 37 -13.65 7.46 -3.35
C ARG A 37 -12.57 8.39 -3.88
N ARG A 38 -11.34 8.27 -3.34
CA ARG A 38 -10.19 9.09 -3.74
C ARG A 38 -9.45 8.58 -4.97
N LEU A 39 -9.67 7.33 -5.36
CA LEU A 39 -9.05 6.78 -6.56
C LEU A 39 -9.55 7.54 -7.81
N PRO A 40 -8.66 7.99 -8.69
CA PRO A 40 -9.04 8.70 -9.91
C PRO A 40 -9.81 7.81 -10.90
N LYS A 41 -9.73 6.49 -10.73
CA LYS A 41 -10.49 5.50 -11.49
C LYS A 41 -10.97 4.40 -10.54
N GLN A 42 -12.20 3.92 -10.75
CA GLN A 42 -12.73 2.80 -9.96
C GLN A 42 -11.89 1.53 -10.17
N VAL A 43 -11.60 0.87 -9.05
CA VAL A 43 -10.89 -0.41 -9.00
C VAL A 43 -11.82 -1.46 -8.39
N ASN A 44 -11.91 -2.63 -9.01
CA ASN A 44 -12.67 -3.76 -8.46
C ASN A 44 -12.21 -4.08 -7.03
N HIS A 45 -13.13 -4.47 -6.15
CA HIS A 45 -12.80 -4.74 -4.75
C HIS A 45 -11.70 -5.78 -4.58
N ASN A 46 -11.76 -6.90 -5.29
CA ASN A 46 -10.78 -7.99 -5.18
C ASN A 46 -9.41 -7.53 -5.70
N THR A 47 -9.39 -6.81 -6.83
CA THR A 47 -8.16 -6.21 -7.36
C THR A 47 -7.55 -5.22 -6.36
N LEU A 48 -8.38 -4.39 -5.70
CA LEU A 48 -7.90 -3.48 -4.68
C LEU A 48 -7.32 -4.24 -3.47
N MET A 49 -7.94 -5.34 -3.04
CA MET A 49 -7.41 -6.14 -1.93
C MET A 49 -6.05 -6.75 -2.28
N VAL A 50 -5.87 -7.28 -3.49
CA VAL A 50 -4.56 -7.79 -3.96
C VAL A 50 -3.50 -6.68 -3.99
N VAL A 51 -3.88 -5.46 -4.40
CA VAL A 51 -2.94 -4.33 -4.35
C VAL A 51 -2.57 -3.98 -2.91
N LEU A 52 -3.54 -3.94 -1.99
CA LEU A 52 -3.27 -3.62 -0.59
C LEU A 52 -2.40 -4.70 0.08
N GLU A 53 -2.68 -5.98 -0.17
CA GLU A 53 -1.86 -7.10 0.28
C GLU A 53 -0.41 -6.95 -0.21
N TYR A 54 -0.21 -6.69 -1.51
CA TYR A 54 1.12 -6.43 -2.06
C TYR A 54 1.83 -5.22 -1.41
N LEU A 55 1.11 -4.12 -1.15
CA LEU A 55 1.67 -2.94 -0.51
C LEU A 55 2.02 -3.18 0.97
N GLU A 56 1.25 -4.03 1.66
CA GLU A 56 1.51 -4.44 3.04
C GLU A 56 2.72 -5.37 3.13
N GLU A 57 2.77 -6.42 2.30
CA GLU A 57 3.92 -7.33 2.20
C GLU A 57 5.22 -6.59 1.82
N SER A 58 5.12 -5.53 1.02
CA SER A 58 6.26 -4.68 0.65
C SER A 58 6.58 -3.59 1.68
N ASN A 59 5.98 -3.64 2.87
CA ASN A 59 6.21 -2.70 3.98
C ASN A 59 5.96 -1.23 3.62
N LYS A 60 5.01 -0.98 2.72
CA LYS A 60 4.61 0.40 2.36
C LYS A 60 3.45 0.88 3.21
N ILE A 61 2.54 -0.02 3.56
CA ILE A 61 1.38 0.24 4.39
C ILE A 61 1.27 -0.77 5.54
N ALA A 62 0.48 -0.41 6.54
CA ALA A 62 -0.04 -1.33 7.56
C ALA A 62 -1.57 -1.32 7.51
N VAL A 63 -2.20 -2.49 7.57
CA VAL A 63 -3.65 -2.65 7.63
C VAL A 63 -4.06 -3.06 9.05
N SER A 64 -5.06 -2.36 9.60
CA SER A 64 -5.61 -2.66 10.93
C SER A 64 -7.13 -2.54 10.93
N LEU A 65 -7.76 -2.88 12.06
CA LEU A 65 -9.20 -2.66 12.26
C LEU A 65 -9.63 -1.18 12.08
N LYS A 66 -8.71 -0.23 12.27
CA LYS A 66 -8.98 1.20 12.09
C LYS A 66 -8.90 1.65 10.62
N GLY A 67 -8.27 0.85 9.76
CA GLY A 67 -8.01 1.18 8.37
C GLY A 67 -6.55 1.00 7.97
N ILE A 68 -6.16 1.72 6.93
CA ILE A 68 -4.88 1.61 6.24
C ILE A 68 -4.02 2.81 6.62
N THR A 69 -2.77 2.58 6.99
CA THR A 69 -1.78 3.61 7.30
C THR A 69 -0.58 3.48 6.36
N TRP A 70 -0.11 4.61 5.82
CA TRP A 70 1.16 4.66 5.09
C TRP A 70 2.32 4.65 6.09
N ILE A 71 3.21 3.67 5.97
CA ILE A 71 4.35 3.49 6.87
C ILE A 71 5.70 3.60 6.15
N HIS A 72 5.69 3.68 4.81
CA HIS A 72 6.94 3.73 4.06
C HIS A 72 7.72 5.01 4.34
N ASN A 73 8.87 4.83 4.99
CA ASN A 73 9.79 5.91 5.25
C ASN A 73 10.72 6.16 4.06
N THR A 74 10.68 7.36 3.48
CA THR A 74 11.57 7.78 2.39
C THR A 74 12.84 8.48 2.87
N ASN A 75 12.97 8.77 4.17
CA ASN A 75 14.12 9.48 4.73
C ASN A 75 15.40 8.62 4.64
N PRO A 76 16.44 9.08 3.91
CA PRO A 76 17.65 8.31 3.70
C PRO A 76 18.47 8.09 4.99
N PHE A 77 18.39 8.99 5.97
CA PHE A 77 19.08 8.85 7.25
C PHE A 77 18.43 7.74 8.09
N LEU A 78 17.09 7.69 8.13
CA LEU A 78 16.38 6.64 8.84
C LEU A 78 16.59 5.28 8.17
N LYS A 79 16.57 5.21 6.82
CA LYS A 79 16.96 3.98 6.09
C LYS A 79 18.37 3.51 6.47
N LYS A 80 19.34 4.44 6.50
CA LYS A 80 20.72 4.13 6.91
C LYS A 80 20.86 3.76 8.39
N ALA A 81 20.01 4.29 9.26
CA ALA A 81 20.00 3.97 10.68
C ALA A 81 19.46 2.56 10.91
N VAL A 82 18.32 2.21 10.29
CA VAL A 82 17.75 0.86 10.31
C VAL A 82 18.74 -0.17 9.74
N ALA A 83 19.36 0.13 8.60
CA ALA A 83 20.34 -0.77 7.98
C ALA A 83 21.61 -1.00 8.80
N ARG A 84 21.95 -0.08 9.72
CA ARG A 84 23.13 -0.20 10.59
C ARG A 84 22.83 -0.94 11.90
N GLY A 85 21.57 -1.27 12.16
CA GLY A 85 21.16 -2.09 13.30
C GLY A 85 21.36 -1.40 14.64
N LEU A 86 20.27 -0.90 15.23
CA LEU A 86 20.07 -1.13 16.66
C LEU A 86 19.16 -2.36 16.71
N GLU A 87 19.74 -3.50 17.08
CA GLU A 87 18.93 -4.58 17.65
C GLU A 87 18.29 -3.99 18.93
N LEU A 88 16.96 -3.88 18.93
CA LEU A 88 16.18 -3.53 20.12
C LEU A 88 15.87 -4.80 20.90
#